data_AF-A0A166F4Z6-F1
#
_entry.id   AF-A0A166F4Z6-F1
#
_cell.length_a   1.000
_cell.length_b   1.000
_cell.length_c   1.000
_cell.angle_alpha   90.00
_cell.angle_beta   90.00
_cell.angle_gamma   90.00
#
_symmetry.space_group_name_H-M   'P 1'
#
loop_
_entity.id
_entity.type
_entity.pdbx_description
1 polymer ?
#
loop_
_entity_poly.entity_id
_entity_poly.type
_entity_poly.pdbx_seq_one_letter_code
_entity_poly.pdbx_strand_id
1 'polypeptide(L)'
;MSDTITATYELEIRAASEALSEDPKNVKALYRRGVARKHMYLLKVAMSDFKNVLRIDPHCHEARAEFAVAMELWEEGEGDETDFNTSEDEAPHPEADPDNDNEHHMGRGAKMLVPCRFYNHDGCNKGAACACLFARAR
;
A
#
# COMPACT_ATOMS: atom_id res chain seq x y z
N MET A 1 11.71 26.10 3.48
CA MET A 1 12.47 25.65 2.28
C MET A 1 12.23 24.17 1.99
N SER A 2 11.82 23.35 2.96
CA SER A 2 11.52 21.91 2.77
C SER A 2 10.24 21.64 1.96
N ASP A 3 9.22 22.50 2.08
CA ASP A 3 7.89 22.26 1.48
C ASP A 3 7.91 22.20 -0.06
N THR A 4 8.83 22.92 -0.70
CA THR A 4 8.94 22.93 -2.17
C THR A 4 9.53 21.63 -2.71
N ILE A 5 10.44 21.00 -1.97
CA ILE A 5 11.13 19.79 -2.40
C ILE A 5 10.17 18.59 -2.31
N THR A 6 9.40 18.49 -1.23
CA THR A 6 8.37 17.46 -1.08
C THR A 6 7.31 17.56 -2.18
N ALA A 7 6.80 18.78 -2.45
CA ALA A 7 5.84 19.01 -3.53
C ALA A 7 6.38 18.63 -4.92
N THR A 8 7.69 18.80 -5.17
CA THR A 8 8.28 18.35 -6.44
C THR A 8 8.26 16.82 -6.57
N TYR A 9 8.57 16.08 -5.51
CA TYR A 9 8.56 14.62 -5.55
C TYR A 9 7.13 14.05 -5.66
N GLU A 10 6.15 14.64 -5.02
CA GLU A 10 4.75 14.25 -5.17
C GLU A 10 4.26 14.38 -6.62
N LEU A 11 4.60 15.50 -7.27
CA LEU A 11 4.31 15.72 -8.69
C LEU A 11 5.01 14.67 -9.58
N GLU A 12 6.27 14.35 -9.29
CA GLU A 12 7.02 13.32 -10.03
C GLU A 12 6.40 11.94 -9.87
N ILE A 13 5.98 11.57 -8.66
CA ILE A 13 5.29 10.30 -8.38
C ILE A 13 3.98 10.21 -9.15
N ARG A 14 3.20 11.31 -9.18
CA ARG A 14 1.92 11.35 -9.92
C ARG A 14 2.15 11.18 -11.41
N ALA A 15 3.02 12.00 -12.01
CA ALA A 15 3.32 11.95 -13.45
C ALA A 15 3.89 10.57 -13.87
N ALA A 16 4.76 9.99 -13.04
CA ALA A 16 5.28 8.66 -13.30
C ALA A 16 4.19 7.57 -13.16
N SER A 17 3.24 7.73 -12.24
CA SER A 17 2.13 6.79 -12.08
C SER A 17 1.15 6.83 -13.24
N GLU A 18 0.86 8.01 -13.79
CA GLU A 18 0.10 8.17 -15.04
C GLU A 18 0.81 7.51 -16.23
N ALA A 19 2.14 7.70 -16.35
CA ALA A 19 2.90 7.02 -17.41
C ALA A 19 2.84 5.48 -17.27
N LEU A 20 2.74 4.97 -16.05
CA LEU A 20 2.63 3.53 -15.76
C LEU A 20 1.23 2.97 -15.92
N SER A 21 0.18 3.80 -15.88
CA SER A 21 -1.17 3.35 -16.25
C SER A 21 -1.28 3.10 -17.75
N GLU A 22 -0.56 3.87 -18.56
CA GLU A 22 -0.48 3.69 -20.02
C GLU A 22 0.48 2.55 -20.40
N ASP A 23 1.69 2.52 -19.81
CA ASP A 23 2.66 1.44 -20.01
C ASP A 23 3.22 0.94 -18.65
N PRO A 24 2.65 -0.16 -18.12
CA PRO A 24 3.10 -0.73 -16.84
C PRO A 24 4.54 -1.23 -16.83
N LYS A 25 5.19 -1.38 -17.99
CA LYS A 25 6.57 -1.85 -18.12
C LYS A 25 7.54 -0.73 -18.48
N ASN A 26 7.10 0.53 -18.41
CA ASN A 26 7.95 1.67 -18.69
C ASN A 26 9.06 1.80 -17.64
N VAL A 27 10.26 1.34 -18.01
CA VAL A 27 11.46 1.34 -17.15
C VAL A 27 11.78 2.74 -16.62
N LYS A 28 11.66 3.77 -17.47
CA LYS A 28 11.97 5.16 -17.08
C LYS A 28 10.98 5.67 -16.04
N ALA A 29 9.69 5.36 -16.19
CA ALA A 29 8.66 5.78 -15.24
C ALA A 29 8.78 5.04 -13.90
N LEU A 30 9.02 3.73 -13.92
CA LEU A 30 9.32 2.94 -12.70
C LEU A 30 10.53 3.51 -11.96
N TYR A 31 11.65 3.74 -12.66
CA TYR A 31 12.87 4.27 -12.06
C TYR A 31 12.64 5.64 -11.42
N ARG A 32 12.02 6.59 -12.16
CA ARG A 32 11.73 7.94 -11.65
C ARG A 32 10.82 7.91 -10.43
N ARG A 33 9.77 7.08 -10.46
CA ARG A 33 8.85 6.92 -9.33
C ARG A 33 9.57 6.35 -8.10
N GLY A 34 10.45 5.36 -8.30
CA GLY A 34 11.27 4.80 -7.24
C GLY A 34 12.19 5.82 -6.59
N VAL A 35 12.88 6.64 -7.39
CA VAL A 35 13.76 7.71 -6.88
C VAL A 35 12.99 8.75 -6.08
N ALA A 36 11.87 9.26 -6.61
CA ALA A 36 11.04 10.23 -5.91
C ALA A 36 10.49 9.68 -4.58
N ARG A 37 10.01 8.42 -4.58
CA ARG A 37 9.55 7.72 -3.37
C ARG A 37 10.66 7.53 -2.34
N LYS A 38 11.88 7.20 -2.78
CA LYS A 38 13.05 7.09 -1.89
C LYS A 38 13.34 8.42 -1.20
N HIS A 39 13.28 9.54 -1.92
CA HIS A 39 13.48 10.87 -1.34
C HIS A 39 12.37 11.30 -0.37
N MET A 40 11.19 10.69 -0.47
CA MET A 40 10.10 10.85 0.49
C MET A 40 10.15 9.82 1.63
N TYR A 41 11.26 9.06 1.77
CA TYR A 41 11.40 7.97 2.76
C TYR A 41 10.36 6.85 2.63
N LEU A 42 9.68 6.75 1.49
CA LEU A 42 8.76 5.68 1.13
C LEU A 42 9.54 4.47 0.59
N LEU A 43 10.45 3.94 1.42
CA LEU A 43 11.51 3.03 0.99
C LEU A 43 10.96 1.67 0.48
N LYS A 44 9.95 1.09 1.13
CA LYS A 44 9.35 -0.18 0.70
C LYS A 44 8.82 -0.13 -0.73
N VAL A 45 8.06 0.91 -1.06
CA VAL A 45 7.46 1.09 -2.38
C VAL A 45 8.50 1.51 -3.42
N ALA A 46 9.52 2.30 -3.03
CA ALA A 46 10.65 2.61 -3.88
C ALA A 46 11.44 1.34 -4.28
N MET A 47 11.74 0.48 -3.30
CA MET A 47 12.39 -0.81 -3.52
C MET A 47 11.61 -1.72 -4.48
N SER A 48 10.27 -1.71 -4.39
CA SER A 48 9.41 -2.44 -5.32
C SER A 48 9.54 -1.92 -6.76
N ASP A 49 9.55 -0.60 -6.95
CA ASP A 49 9.75 0.03 -8.26
C ASP A 49 11.12 -0.33 -8.85
N PHE A 50 12.20 -0.28 -8.06
CA PHE A 50 13.54 -0.67 -8.53
C PHE A 50 13.64 -2.16 -8.85
N LYS A 51 13.02 -3.05 -8.06
CA LYS A 51 12.92 -4.48 -8.39
C LYS A 51 12.22 -4.71 -9.71
N ASN A 52 11.16 -3.94 -10.01
CA ASN A 52 10.47 -4.02 -11.29
C ASN A 52 11.36 -3.57 -12.45
N VAL A 53 12.15 -2.50 -12.28
CA VAL A 53 13.16 -2.09 -13.26
C VAL A 53 14.15 -3.22 -13.51
N LEU A 54 14.75 -3.78 -12.46
CA LEU A 54 15.75 -4.86 -12.57
C LEU A 54 15.19 -6.17 -13.14
N ARG A 55 13.88 -6.40 -13.03
CA ARG A 55 13.20 -7.53 -13.67
C ARG A 55 13.05 -7.34 -15.18
N ILE A 56 12.90 -6.09 -15.64
CA ILE A 56 12.75 -5.74 -17.06
C ILE A 56 14.12 -5.56 -17.71
N ASP A 57 15.01 -4.84 -17.05
CA ASP A 57 16.40 -4.62 -17.42
C ASP A 57 17.34 -5.01 -16.26
N PRO A 58 17.82 -6.28 -16.25
CA PRO A 58 18.75 -6.77 -15.23
C PRO A 58 20.12 -6.08 -15.23
N HIS A 59 20.46 -5.33 -16.29
CA HIS A 59 21.75 -4.66 -16.46
C HIS A 59 21.68 -3.16 -16.09
N CYS A 60 20.53 -2.66 -15.63
CA CYS A 60 20.43 -1.29 -15.13
C CYS A 60 21.18 -1.15 -13.80
N HIS A 61 22.44 -0.68 -13.89
CA HIS A 61 23.32 -0.48 -12.74
C HIS A 61 22.80 0.62 -11.82
N GLU A 62 22.16 1.63 -12.37
CA GLU A 62 21.55 2.74 -11.65
C GLU A 62 20.44 2.24 -10.74
N ALA A 63 19.48 1.47 -11.27
CA ALA A 63 18.40 0.90 -10.46
C ALA A 63 18.92 -0.06 -9.38
N ARG A 64 20.03 -0.78 -9.64
CA ARG A 64 20.66 -1.64 -8.64
C ARG A 64 21.30 -0.84 -7.51
N ALA A 65 21.99 0.25 -7.83
CA ALA A 65 22.60 1.13 -6.84
C ALA A 65 21.52 1.78 -5.96
N GLU A 66 20.47 2.32 -6.58
CA GLU A 66 19.35 2.95 -5.88
C GLU A 66 18.58 1.96 -4.98
N PHE A 67 18.41 0.72 -5.44
CA PHE A 67 17.83 -0.35 -4.63
C PHE A 67 18.66 -0.67 -3.39
N ALA A 68 19.99 -0.74 -3.53
CA ALA A 68 20.90 -1.01 -2.42
C ALA A 68 20.85 0.13 -1.37
N VAL A 69 20.87 1.38 -1.82
CA VAL A 69 20.74 2.55 -0.93
C VAL A 69 19.39 2.54 -0.21
N ALA A 70 18.30 2.25 -0.91
CA ALA A 70 16.98 2.17 -0.28
C ALA A 70 16.87 1.03 0.75
N MET A 71 17.60 -0.07 0.55
CA MET A 71 17.68 -1.18 1.50
C MET A 71 18.45 -0.81 2.77
N GLU A 72 19.61 -0.16 2.62
CA GLU A 72 20.42 0.33 3.74
C GLU A 72 19.62 1.31 4.62
N LEU A 73 19.00 2.33 4.02
CA LEU A 73 18.14 3.28 4.73
C LEU A 73 16.97 2.60 5.46
N TRP A 74 16.42 1.53 4.88
CA TRP A 74 15.34 0.77 5.50
C TRP A 74 15.83 -0.02 6.72
N GLU A 75 17.02 -0.62 6.64
CA GLU A 75 17.66 -1.35 7.74
C GLU A 75 18.08 -0.42 8.90
N GLU A 76 18.45 0.82 8.58
CA GLU A 76 18.75 1.86 9.56
C GLU A 76 17.50 2.43 10.26
N GLY A 77 16.30 2.11 9.75
CA GLY A 77 15.03 2.54 10.32
C GLY A 77 14.60 3.94 9.88
N GLU A 78 15.15 4.49 8.80
CA GLU A 78 14.78 5.80 8.26
C GLU A 78 13.51 5.75 7.38
N GLY A 79 12.90 4.58 7.20
CA GLY A 79 11.71 4.42 6.37
C GLY A 79 10.42 4.84 7.07
N ASP A 80 9.50 5.45 6.32
CA ASP A 80 8.13 5.58 6.78
C ASP A 80 7.43 4.22 6.70
N GLU A 81 6.96 3.73 7.86
CA GLU A 81 6.19 2.48 7.95
C GLU A 81 4.77 2.64 7.43
N THR A 82 4.31 3.87 7.15
CA THR A 82 2.98 4.08 6.60
C THR A 82 2.83 3.27 5.31
N ASP A 83 2.01 2.24 5.41
CA ASP A 83 1.58 1.43 4.28
C ASP A 83 0.72 2.37 3.44
N PHE A 84 1.35 3.12 2.53
CA PHE A 84 0.70 3.99 1.56
C PHE A 84 -0.04 3.12 0.53
N ASN A 85 -1.00 2.35 1.01
CA ASN A 85 -2.17 1.97 0.26
C ASN A 85 -2.94 3.27 0.06
N THR A 86 -2.66 3.98 -1.04
CA THR A 86 -3.46 5.13 -1.48
C THR A 86 -4.88 4.65 -1.81
N SER A 87 -5.70 4.49 -0.78
CA SER A 87 -7.14 4.72 -0.86
C SER A 87 -7.36 6.14 -0.36
N GLU A 88 -7.25 7.10 -1.28
CA GLU A 88 -7.87 8.42 -1.08
C GLU A 88 -9.40 8.20 -0.99
N ASP A 89 -9.87 7.83 0.19
CA ASP A 89 -11.27 7.82 0.61
C ASP A 89 -11.30 8.06 2.13
N GLU A 90 -10.64 9.13 2.58
CA GLU A 90 -10.74 9.58 3.97
C GLU A 90 -12.04 10.37 4.14
N ALA A 91 -13.13 9.64 4.38
CA ALA A 91 -14.34 10.22 4.92
C ALA A 91 -14.07 10.69 6.37
N PRO A 92 -14.53 11.88 6.78
CA PRO A 92 -14.20 12.45 8.09
C PRO A 92 -14.71 11.56 9.22
N HIS A 93 -13.83 11.25 10.17
CA HIS A 93 -14.20 10.63 11.44
C HIS A 93 -15.07 11.62 12.25
N PRO A 94 -16.35 11.32 12.55
CA PRO A 94 -17.09 12.09 13.55
C PRO A 94 -16.50 11.79 14.94
N GLU A 95 -16.31 12.83 15.74
CA GLU A 95 -15.76 12.71 17.09
C GLU A 95 -16.62 11.77 17.95
N ALA A 96 -15.97 10.82 18.62
CA ALA A 96 -16.62 9.83 19.45
C ALA A 96 -17.11 10.49 20.75
N ASP A 97 -18.42 10.49 20.95
CA ASP A 97 -19.10 10.88 22.19
C ASP A 97 -18.66 9.93 23.33
N PRO A 98 -18.08 10.43 24.45
CA PRO A 98 -17.49 9.58 25.47
C PRO A 98 -18.49 8.86 26.37
N ASP A 99 -19.80 9.13 26.26
CA ASP A 99 -20.82 8.66 27.21
C ASP A 99 -21.92 7.78 26.56
N ASN A 100 -21.55 6.77 25.75
CA ASN A 100 -22.50 5.72 25.36
C ASN A 100 -21.96 4.33 25.68
N ASP A 101 -22.16 3.95 26.95
CA ASP A 101 -22.02 2.60 27.45
C ASP A 101 -23.03 1.68 26.76
N ASN A 102 -22.63 1.08 25.64
CA ASN A 102 -23.26 -0.13 25.15
C ASN A 102 -22.21 -1.06 24.56
N GLU A 103 -21.85 -2.07 25.35
CA GLU A 103 -21.16 -3.29 24.93
C GLU A 103 -21.75 -3.77 23.60
N HIS A 104 -20.89 -4.04 22.61
CA HIS A 104 -21.02 -4.92 21.43
C HIS A 104 -20.15 -4.35 20.30
N HIS A 105 -18.87 -4.70 20.30
CA HIS A 105 -18.01 -4.53 19.13
C HIS A 105 -18.48 -5.46 18.00
N MET A 106 -19.43 -4.97 17.21
CA MET A 106 -19.68 -5.43 15.85
C MET A 106 -19.72 -4.18 14.98
N GLY A 107 -18.64 -3.97 14.23
CA GLY A 107 -18.44 -2.81 13.40
C GLY A 107 -19.62 -2.58 12.45
N ARG A 108 -20.04 -1.33 12.34
CA ARG A 108 -20.92 -0.90 11.26
C ARG A 108 -20.05 -0.41 10.11
N GLY A 109 -20.07 -1.18 9.03
CA GLY A 109 -20.05 -0.62 7.68
C GLY A 109 -18.69 -0.21 7.14
N ALA A 110 -17.86 -1.19 6.78
CA ALA A 110 -17.07 -1.11 5.55
C ALA A 110 -16.92 -2.51 4.98
N LYS A 111 -17.29 -2.67 3.70
CA LYS A 111 -17.28 -3.93 2.95
C LYS A 111 -15.83 -4.39 2.71
N MET A 112 -15.19 -4.99 3.72
CA MET A 112 -14.06 -5.87 3.48
C MET A 112 -14.62 -7.24 3.11
N LEU A 113 -14.77 -7.49 1.81
CA LEU A 113 -14.90 -8.84 1.27
C LEU A 113 -13.57 -9.57 1.47
N VAL A 114 -13.26 -9.94 2.71
CA VAL A 114 -12.22 -10.94 2.99
C VAL A 114 -12.82 -12.29 2.62
N PRO A 115 -12.36 -12.97 1.55
CA PRO A 115 -12.94 -14.24 1.17
C PRO A 115 -12.71 -15.25 2.29
N CYS A 116 -13.76 -16.00 2.64
CA CYS A 116 -13.76 -16.97 3.74
C CYS A 116 -12.73 -18.11 3.62
N ARG A 117 -11.95 -18.16 2.54
CA ARG A 117 -10.86 -19.13 2.31
C ARG A 117 -9.79 -19.13 3.40
N PHE A 118 -9.64 -18.03 4.15
CA PHE A 118 -8.70 -17.96 5.29
C PHE A 118 -9.29 -18.42 6.64
N TYR A 119 -10.61 -18.64 6.74
CA TYR A 119 -11.30 -19.05 7.97
C TYR A 119 -12.14 -20.32 7.78
N ASN A 120 -11.67 -21.26 6.95
CA ASN A 120 -12.37 -22.52 6.76
C ASN A 120 -11.44 -23.73 6.71
N HIS A 121 -10.78 -24.00 7.83
CA HIS A 121 -10.44 -25.37 8.19
C HIS A 121 -11.63 -25.95 8.97
N ASP A 122 -12.30 -26.93 8.36
CA ASP A 122 -13.33 -27.84 8.90
C ASP A 122 -14.82 -27.42 8.98
N GLY A 123 -15.19 -26.25 8.44
CA GLY A 123 -16.59 -25.85 8.35
C GLY A 123 -17.06 -25.06 9.56
N CYS A 124 -17.82 -23.99 9.31
CA CYS A 124 -18.39 -23.17 10.37
C CYS A 124 -19.59 -23.88 11.03
N ASN A 125 -19.57 -24.02 12.36
CA ASN A 125 -20.64 -24.60 13.16
C ASN A 125 -21.88 -23.70 13.33
N LYS A 126 -21.87 -22.49 12.75
CA LYS A 126 -22.99 -21.53 12.84
C LYS A 126 -24.09 -21.73 11.80
N GLY A 127 -23.91 -22.65 10.84
CA GLY A 127 -24.94 -23.02 9.87
C GLY A 127 -25.58 -21.81 9.17
N ALA A 128 -26.92 -21.81 9.05
CA ALA A 128 -27.70 -20.71 8.43
C ALA A 128 -27.68 -19.38 9.21
N ALA A 129 -27.13 -19.37 10.44
CA ALA A 129 -26.91 -18.14 11.22
C ALA A 129 -25.55 -17.49 10.93
N CYS A 130 -24.78 -18.00 9.97
CA CYS A 130 -23.52 -17.38 9.55
C CYS A 130 -23.79 -16.11 8.74
N ALA A 131 -23.13 -15.00 9.12
CA ALA A 131 -23.26 -13.71 8.43
C ALA A 131 -22.61 -13.68 7.03
N CYS A 132 -21.91 -14.74 6.62
CA CYS A 132 -21.34 -14.85 5.28
C CYS A 132 -22.37 -15.40 4.29
N LEU A 133 -22.80 -14.57 3.34
CA LEU A 133 -23.83 -14.87 2.33
C LEU A 133 -23.57 -16.09 1.43
N PHE A 134 -22.35 -16.66 1.44
CA PHE A 134 -21.96 -17.79 0.58
C PHE A 134 -21.48 -19.03 1.34
N ALA A 135 -21.58 -19.06 2.67
CA ALA A 135 -21.22 -20.25 3.43
C ALA A 135 -22.22 -21.38 3.14
N ARG A 136 -21.75 -22.48 2.52
CA ARG A 136 -22.50 -23.74 2.49
C ARG A 136 -22.27 -24.45 3.83
N ALA A 137 -23.36 -24.69 4.57
CA ALA A 137 -23.32 -25.49 5.79
C ALA A 137 -22.86 -26.92 5.47
N ARG A 138 -22.18 -27.55 6.43
CA ARG A 138 -21.86 -28.98 6.39
C ARG A 138 -23.03 -29.79 6.93
#